data_AF-A0A7X8IJM0-F1
#
_entry.id   AF-A0A7X8IJM0-F1
#
_cell.length_a   1.000
_cell.length_b   1.000
_cell.length_c   1.000
_cell.angle_alpha   90.00
_cell.angle_beta   90.00
_cell.angle_gamma   90.00
#
_symmetry.space_group_name_H-M   'P 1'
#
loop_
_entity.id
_entity.type
_entity.pdbx_description
1 polymer ?
#
loop_
_entity_poly.entity_id
_entity_poly.type
_entity_poly.pdbx_seq_one_letter_code
_entity_poly.pdbx_strand_id
1 'polypeptide(L)'
;MFFLKSLTFIPWNIAIGILLLYLLDWFLFNLKSRKCFGIHIPLTPGFVVRKREWIFDKVRDILHDYLEQAEDKLRKHGYLAKWEKIIRDSVFEKTTFVAEWKLMPGKWKEKIRNFMADSVKGIVSRILRQMVPRFIEQWRIEHRIDDFDEQFNAEFLRKFWRKYVFKYMLWAFLIINFLIGINNLIWFLIIG
;
A
#
# COMPACT_ATOMS: atom_id res chain seq x y z
N MET A 1 -10.61 13.62 52.86
CA MET A 1 -11.39 14.08 51.68
C MET A 1 -10.52 14.25 50.43
N PHE A 2 -9.29 14.77 50.55
CA PHE A 2 -8.33 14.89 49.43
C PHE A 2 -7.91 13.55 48.79
N PHE A 3 -7.66 12.51 49.58
CA PHE A 3 -7.32 11.17 49.08
C PHE A 3 -8.43 10.51 48.24
N LEU A 4 -9.70 10.71 48.61
CA LEU A 4 -10.84 10.22 47.82
C LEU A 4 -10.98 10.97 46.48
N LYS A 5 -10.66 12.27 46.45
CA LYS A 5 -10.62 13.04 45.21
C LYS A 5 -9.46 12.60 44.32
N SER A 6 -8.28 12.30 44.88
CA SER A 6 -7.15 11.83 44.09
C SER A 6 -7.35 10.42 43.50
N LEU A 7 -8.15 9.57 44.16
CA LEU A 7 -8.52 8.26 43.63
C LEU A 7 -9.28 8.34 42.30
N THR A 8 -9.98 9.44 42.03
CA THR A 8 -10.74 9.62 40.77
C THR A 8 -9.87 9.83 39.53
N PHE A 9 -8.58 10.17 39.69
CA PHE A 9 -7.67 10.32 38.55
C PHE A 9 -7.41 9.00 37.80
N ILE A 10 -7.41 7.88 38.53
CA ILE A 10 -7.20 6.54 37.95
C ILE A 10 -8.34 6.15 37.00
N PRO A 11 -9.62 6.10 37.42
CA PRO A 11 -10.72 5.76 36.52
C PRO A 11 -10.90 6.79 35.40
N TRP A 12 -10.59 8.07 35.65
CA TRP A 12 -10.67 9.11 34.61
C TRP A 12 -9.64 8.91 33.49
N ASN A 13 -8.38 8.65 33.84
CA ASN A 13 -7.34 8.36 32.85
C ASN A 13 -7.63 7.07 32.07
N ILE A 14 -8.12 6.03 32.76
CA ILE A 14 -8.55 4.79 32.11
C ILE A 14 -9.69 5.06 31.12
N ALA A 15 -10.70 5.84 31.53
CA ALA A 15 -11.83 6.19 30.68
C ALA A 15 -11.38 6.96 29.42
N ILE A 16 -10.48 7.92 29.57
CA ILE A 16 -9.90 8.66 28.43
C ILE A 16 -9.13 7.73 27.50
N GLY A 17 -8.28 6.85 28.04
CA GLY A 17 -7.50 5.90 27.25
C GLY A 17 -8.39 4.94 26.43
N ILE A 18 -9.45 4.43 27.06
CA ILE A 18 -10.45 3.60 26.37
C ILE A 18 -11.17 4.41 25.28
N LEU A 19 -11.64 5.62 25.61
CA LEU A 19 -12.35 6.48 24.67
C LEU A 19 -11.51 6.81 23.43
N LEU A 20 -10.22 7.10 23.60
CA LEU A 20 -9.29 7.33 22.49
C LEU A 20 -9.17 6.12 21.58
N LEU A 21 -9.07 4.91 22.14
CA LEU A 21 -9.03 3.69 21.33
C LEU A 21 -10.31 3.47 20.55
N TYR A 22 -11.47 3.65 21.18
CA TYR A 22 -12.76 3.52 20.48
C TYR A 22 -12.93 4.58 19.37
N LEU A 23 -12.47 5.81 19.59
CA LEU A 23 -12.42 6.83 18.55
C LEU A 23 -11.51 6.42 17.39
N LEU A 24 -10.37 5.78 17.69
CA LEU A 24 -9.47 5.27 16.66
C LEU A 24 -10.07 4.10 15.88
N ASP A 25 -10.70 3.11 16.53
CA ASP A 25 -11.44 2.03 15.83
C ASP A 25 -12.55 2.60 14.93
N TRP A 26 -13.28 3.59 15.44
CA TRP A 26 -14.32 4.28 14.68
C TRP A 26 -13.73 5.04 13.49
N PHE A 27 -12.66 5.78 13.67
CA PHE A 27 -11.99 6.54 12.61
C PHE A 27 -11.42 5.62 11.51
N LEU A 28 -10.88 4.46 11.87
CA LEU A 28 -10.30 3.53 10.89
C LEU A 28 -11.38 2.84 10.04
N PHE A 29 -12.49 2.43 10.66
CA PHE A 29 -13.45 1.50 10.04
C PHE A 29 -14.87 2.05 9.83
N ASN A 30 -15.10 3.35 9.95
CA ASN A 30 -16.43 3.91 9.68
C ASN A 30 -16.81 3.75 8.20
N LEU A 31 -17.82 2.91 7.92
CA LEU A 31 -18.23 2.56 6.55
C LEU A 31 -18.93 3.69 5.80
N LYS A 32 -19.61 4.61 6.50
CA LYS A 32 -20.44 5.64 5.86
C LYS A 32 -19.76 7.00 5.89
N SER A 33 -19.74 7.67 4.73
CA SER A 33 -19.50 9.11 4.69
C SER A 33 -20.64 9.80 5.43
N ARG A 34 -20.29 10.56 6.47
CA ARG A 34 -21.25 11.28 7.30
C ARG A 34 -21.13 12.77 7.00
N LYS A 35 -22.27 13.42 6.85
CA LYS A 35 -22.39 14.87 6.80
C LYS A 35 -22.81 15.35 8.18
N CYS A 36 -22.12 16.34 8.73
CA CYS A 36 -22.56 17.06 9.92
C CYS A 36 -22.88 18.49 9.48
N PHE A 37 -24.10 18.96 9.72
CA PHE A 37 -24.57 20.29 9.29
C PHE A 37 -24.34 20.58 7.79
N GLY A 38 -24.55 19.60 6.92
CA GLY A 38 -24.36 19.73 5.47
C GLY A 38 -22.90 19.70 5.00
N ILE A 39 -21.93 19.81 5.92
CA ILE A 39 -20.50 19.73 5.62
C ILE A 39 -20.05 18.27 5.73
N HIS A 40 -19.32 17.78 4.71
CA HIS A 40 -18.70 16.47 4.76
C HIS A 40 -17.65 16.41 5.86
N ILE A 41 -17.75 15.40 6.73
CA ILE A 41 -16.68 15.17 7.71
C ILE A 41 -15.49 14.56 6.93
N PRO A 42 -14.33 15.23 6.87
CA PRO A 42 -13.19 14.78 6.06
C PRO A 42 -12.64 13.42 6.48
N LEU A 43 -12.98 13.00 7.71
CA LEU A 43 -12.58 11.75 8.35
C LEU A 43 -13.57 10.59 8.07
N THR A 44 -14.53 10.79 7.17
CA THR A 44 -15.53 9.78 6.78
C THR A 44 -15.65 9.67 5.25
N PRO A 45 -15.58 8.48 4.64
CA PRO A 45 -15.46 7.16 5.26
C PRO A 45 -14.12 6.97 5.98
N GLY A 46 -14.06 5.95 6.83
CA GLY A 46 -12.92 5.65 7.68
C GLY A 46 -11.66 5.43 6.87
N PHE A 47 -10.51 5.74 7.46
CA PHE A 47 -9.24 5.79 6.74
C PHE A 47 -8.89 4.47 6.04
N VAL A 48 -9.10 3.32 6.72
CA VAL A 48 -8.79 2.00 6.16
C VAL A 48 -9.71 1.68 5.00
N VAL A 49 -11.01 1.99 5.13
CA VAL A 49 -12.02 1.77 4.08
C VAL A 49 -11.62 2.54 2.81
N ARG A 50 -11.38 3.85 2.95
CA ARG A 50 -11.00 4.73 1.85
C ARG A 50 -9.69 4.30 1.19
N LYS A 51 -8.69 3.92 1.98
CA LYS A 51 -7.39 3.48 1.45
C LYS A 51 -7.48 2.15 0.74
N ARG A 52 -8.28 1.22 1.25
CA ARG A 52 -8.52 -0.08 0.62
C ARG A 52 -9.21 0.10 -0.73
N GLU A 53 -10.31 0.85 -0.80
CA GLU A 53 -10.98 1.16 -2.08
C GLU A 53 -10.00 1.79 -3.08
N TRP A 54 -9.28 2.82 -2.64
CA TRP A 54 -8.27 3.47 -3.47
C TRP A 54 -7.18 2.52 -3.98
N ILE A 55 -6.73 1.54 -3.18
CA ILE A 55 -5.74 0.54 -3.61
C ILE A 55 -6.33 -0.35 -4.70
N PHE A 56 -7.54 -0.89 -4.49
CA PHE A 56 -8.17 -1.79 -5.47
C PHE A 56 -8.46 -1.08 -6.79
N ASP A 57 -8.98 0.15 -6.72
CA ASP A 57 -9.18 0.99 -7.90
C ASP A 57 -7.86 1.26 -8.61
N LYS A 58 -6.80 1.59 -7.85
CA LYS A 58 -5.48 1.83 -8.44
C LYS A 58 -4.90 0.57 -9.11
N VAL A 59 -5.13 -0.61 -8.53
CA VAL A 59 -4.70 -1.88 -9.13
C VAL A 59 -5.48 -2.16 -10.41
N ARG A 60 -6.80 -1.94 -10.42
CA ARG A 60 -7.64 -2.06 -11.62
C ARG A 60 -7.18 -1.11 -12.72
N ASP A 61 -6.96 0.16 -12.38
CA ASP A 61 -6.46 1.20 -13.30
C ASP A 61 -5.11 0.79 -13.90
N ILE A 62 -4.16 0.35 -13.07
CA ILE A 62 -2.83 -0.07 -13.55
C ILE A 62 -2.94 -1.28 -14.47
N LEU A 63 -3.81 -2.23 -14.16
CA LEU A 63 -4.04 -3.40 -14.99
C LEU A 63 -4.63 -3.00 -16.35
N HIS A 64 -5.64 -2.13 -16.35
CA HIS A 64 -6.27 -1.62 -17.57
C HIS A 64 -5.28 -0.82 -18.42
N ASP A 65 -4.57 0.14 -17.81
CA ASP A 65 -3.53 0.93 -18.47
C ASP A 65 -2.44 0.03 -19.08
N TYR A 66 -2.10 -1.06 -18.40
CA TYR A 66 -1.12 -2.02 -18.90
C TYR A 66 -1.65 -2.77 -20.13
N LEU A 67 -2.87 -3.32 -20.05
CA LEU A 67 -3.49 -4.05 -21.16
C LEU A 67 -3.67 -3.15 -22.39
N GLU A 68 -4.12 -1.91 -22.19
CA GLU A 68 -4.27 -0.92 -23.27
C GLU A 68 -2.92 -0.61 -23.93
N GLN A 69 -1.85 -0.43 -23.13
CA GLN A 69 -0.50 -0.22 -23.68
C GLN A 69 0.07 -1.47 -24.35
N ALA A 70 -0.34 -2.67 -23.93
CA ALA A 70 0.09 -3.92 -24.54
C ALA A 70 -0.55 -4.12 -25.92
N GLU A 71 -1.82 -3.72 -26.07
CA GLU A 71 -2.58 -3.80 -27.31
C GLU A 71 -2.07 -2.81 -28.37
N ASP A 72 -1.77 -1.56 -27.98
CA ASP A 72 -1.19 -0.57 -28.88
C ASP A 72 0.34 -0.75 -29.06
N LYS A 73 0.70 -1.52 -30.10
CA LYS A 73 2.10 -1.77 -30.48
C LYS A 73 2.83 -0.53 -31.00
N LEU A 74 2.13 0.52 -31.41
CA LEU A 74 2.73 1.73 -32.00
C LEU A 74 2.95 2.83 -30.96
N ARG A 75 2.41 2.67 -29.75
CA ARG A 75 2.64 3.59 -28.62
C ARG A 75 4.11 3.63 -28.23
N LYS A 76 4.76 4.76 -28.56
CA LYS A 76 6.15 5.08 -28.20
C LYS A 76 6.31 5.64 -26.78
N HIS A 77 5.20 5.88 -26.10
CA HIS A 77 5.14 6.48 -24.76
C HIS A 77 4.31 5.58 -23.84
N GLY A 78 4.75 5.42 -22.59
CA GLY A 78 4.11 4.55 -21.60
C GLY A 78 5.11 3.82 -20.71
N TYR A 79 4.60 3.04 -19.76
CA TYR A 79 5.43 2.22 -18.86
C TYR A 79 6.11 1.08 -19.64
N LEU A 80 5.38 0.38 -20.51
CA LEU A 80 5.92 -0.72 -21.32
C LEU A 80 7.10 -0.26 -22.20
N ALA A 81 6.95 0.87 -22.89
CA ALA A 81 8.02 1.44 -23.72
C ALA A 81 9.25 1.86 -22.89
N LYS A 82 9.05 2.41 -21.68
CA LYS A 82 10.14 2.74 -20.75
C LYS A 82 10.88 1.48 -20.30
N TRP A 83 10.15 0.41 -19.96
CA TRP A 83 10.73 -0.85 -19.50
C TRP A 83 11.53 -1.52 -20.61
N GLU A 84 10.99 -1.57 -21.83
CA GLU A 84 11.71 -2.07 -23.00
C GLU A 84 13.01 -1.29 -23.27
N LYS A 85 12.98 0.04 -23.08
CA LYS A 85 14.18 0.88 -23.21
C LYS A 85 15.21 0.57 -22.12
N ILE A 86 14.79 0.49 -20.85
CA ILE A 86 15.67 0.16 -19.72
C ILE A 86 16.35 -1.19 -19.93
N ILE A 87 15.60 -2.19 -20.41
CA ILE A 87 16.13 -3.53 -20.67
C ILE A 87 17.16 -3.48 -21.81
N ARG A 88 16.85 -2.77 -22.90
CA ARG A 88 17.81 -2.56 -23.98
C ARG A 88 19.10 -1.90 -23.47
N ASP A 89 18.98 -0.81 -22.72
CA ASP A 89 20.11 -0.04 -22.22
C ASP A 89 20.94 -0.89 -21.25
N SER A 90 20.29 -1.65 -20.36
CA SER A 90 20.96 -2.56 -19.42
C SER A 90 21.69 -3.72 -20.13
N VAL A 91 21.11 -4.28 -21.18
CA VAL A 91 21.78 -5.31 -22.01
C VAL A 91 22.94 -4.69 -22.77
N PHE A 92 22.78 -3.47 -23.30
CA PHE A 92 23.84 -2.76 -24.00
C PHE A 92 25.04 -2.46 -23.08
N GLU A 93 24.79 -2.09 -21.83
CA GLU A 93 25.83 -1.92 -20.80
C GLU A 93 26.52 -3.24 -20.47
N LYS A 94 25.77 -4.34 -20.36
CA LYS A 94 26.35 -5.67 -20.08
C LYS A 94 27.12 -6.28 -21.26
N THR A 95 26.97 -5.76 -22.47
CA THR A 95 27.72 -6.21 -23.66
C THR A 95 29.05 -5.48 -23.85
N THR A 96 29.56 -4.79 -22.83
CA THR A 96 30.89 -4.16 -22.82
C THR A 96 32.02 -5.16 -23.08
N PHE A 97 31.88 -6.43 -22.73
CA PHE A 97 32.86 -7.48 -23.07
C PHE A 97 33.12 -7.58 -24.59
N VAL A 98 32.14 -7.24 -25.43
CA VAL A 98 32.31 -7.20 -26.90
C VAL A 98 33.20 -6.03 -27.32
N ALA A 99 33.19 -4.93 -26.54
CA ALA A 99 34.03 -3.78 -26.80
C ALA A 99 35.53 -4.10 -26.61
N GLU A 100 35.86 -5.06 -25.75
CA GLU A 100 37.23 -5.46 -25.38
C GLU A 100 37.91 -6.35 -26.44
N TRP A 101 37.20 -6.84 -27.46
CA TRP A 101 37.76 -7.72 -28.47
C TRP A 101 38.82 -7.04 -29.35
N LYS A 102 40.11 -7.29 -29.10
CA LYS A 102 41.23 -6.61 -29.77
C LYS A 102 41.23 -6.70 -31.31
N LEU A 103 40.70 -7.78 -31.88
CA LEU A 103 40.79 -8.07 -33.32
C LEU A 103 39.62 -7.53 -34.15
N MET A 104 38.63 -6.86 -33.54
CA MET A 104 37.42 -6.45 -34.23
C MET A 104 37.33 -4.92 -34.43
N PRO A 105 36.95 -4.43 -35.62
CA PRO A 105 36.76 -2.99 -35.84
C PRO A 105 35.63 -2.42 -34.99
N GLY A 106 35.76 -1.18 -34.51
CA GLY A 106 34.79 -0.53 -33.61
C GLY A 106 33.34 -0.57 -34.10
N LYS A 107 33.12 -0.31 -35.40
CA LYS A 107 31.79 -0.35 -36.03
C LYS A 107 31.11 -1.72 -35.94
N TRP A 108 31.89 -2.81 -36.00
CA TRP A 108 31.37 -4.17 -35.90
C TRP A 108 31.02 -4.53 -34.46
N LYS A 109 31.85 -4.13 -33.50
CA LYS A 109 31.57 -4.29 -32.06
C LYS A 109 30.25 -3.61 -31.69
N GLU A 110 30.09 -2.36 -32.11
CA GLU A 110 28.86 -1.60 -31.85
C GLU A 110 27.63 -2.23 -32.52
N LYS A 111 27.77 -2.72 -33.76
CA LYS A 111 26.71 -3.44 -34.47
C LYS A 111 26.28 -4.71 -33.72
N ILE A 112 27.23 -5.50 -33.18
CA ILE A 112 26.94 -6.71 -32.40
C ILE A 112 26.25 -6.34 -31.09
N ARG A 113 26.74 -5.32 -30.37
CA ARG A 113 26.14 -4.86 -29.12
C ARG A 113 24.70 -4.37 -29.32
N ASN A 114 24.47 -3.56 -30.35
CA ASN A 114 23.13 -3.12 -30.74
C ASN A 114 22.24 -4.30 -31.14
N PHE A 115 22.74 -5.24 -31.94
CA PHE A 115 21.99 -6.42 -32.33
C PHE A 115 21.56 -7.27 -31.12
N MET A 116 22.46 -7.49 -30.15
CA MET A 116 22.12 -8.20 -28.91
C MET A 116 21.07 -7.44 -28.09
N ALA A 117 21.27 -6.14 -27.87
CA ALA A 117 20.34 -5.32 -27.10
C ALA A 117 18.95 -5.24 -27.75
N ASP A 118 18.90 -5.05 -29.08
CA ASP A 118 17.64 -4.97 -29.83
C ASP A 118 16.95 -6.33 -29.92
N SER A 119 17.70 -7.44 -30.02
CA SER A 119 17.14 -8.80 -30.00
C SER A 119 16.49 -9.11 -28.65
N VAL A 120 17.18 -8.84 -27.54
CA VAL A 120 16.64 -9.06 -26.20
C VAL A 120 15.43 -8.16 -25.95
N LYS A 121 15.50 -6.88 -26.34
CA LYS A 121 14.35 -5.98 -26.30
C LYS A 121 13.16 -6.54 -27.08
N GLY A 122 13.39 -7.06 -28.29
CA GLY A 122 12.35 -7.65 -29.13
C GLY A 122 11.69 -8.87 -28.50
N ILE A 123 12.48 -9.77 -27.89
CA ILE A 123 11.96 -10.92 -27.15
C ILE A 123 11.11 -10.44 -25.97
N VAL A 124 11.64 -9.54 -25.15
CA VAL A 124 10.92 -9.05 -23.97
C VAL A 124 9.66 -8.29 -24.36
N SER A 125 9.70 -7.49 -25.42
CA SER A 125 8.51 -6.78 -25.93
C SER A 125 7.42 -7.78 -26.31
N ARG A 126 7.75 -8.89 -26.98
CA ARG A 126 6.78 -9.97 -27.27
C ARG A 126 6.24 -10.62 -26.00
N ILE A 127 7.10 -10.92 -25.03
CA ILE A 127 6.67 -11.47 -23.73
C ILE A 127 5.67 -10.53 -23.06
N LEU A 128 6.05 -9.27 -22.87
CA LEU A 128 5.25 -8.28 -22.15
C LEU A 128 3.97 -7.88 -22.89
N ARG A 129 4.00 -7.77 -24.22
CA ARG A 129 2.83 -7.28 -24.97
C ARG A 129 1.92 -8.39 -25.49
N GLN A 130 2.37 -9.65 -25.50
CA GLN A 130 1.58 -10.76 -26.06
C GLN A 130 1.38 -11.91 -25.09
N MET A 131 2.40 -12.33 -24.34
CA MET A 131 2.25 -13.45 -23.41
C MET A 131 1.63 -13.02 -22.09
N VAL A 132 2.10 -11.91 -21.50
CA VAL A 132 1.56 -11.43 -20.22
C VAL A 132 0.06 -11.11 -20.29
N PRO A 133 -0.46 -10.38 -21.31
CA PRO A 133 -1.89 -10.15 -21.46
C PRO A 133 -2.71 -11.44 -21.57
N ARG A 134 -2.22 -12.43 -22.32
CA ARG A 134 -2.88 -13.74 -22.42
C ARG A 134 -2.92 -14.47 -21.08
N PHE A 135 -1.86 -14.40 -20.28
CA PHE A 135 -1.87 -14.96 -18.93
C PHE A 135 -2.85 -14.22 -18.02
N ILE A 136 -2.91 -12.89 -18.10
CA ILE A 136 -3.87 -12.05 -17.35
C ILE A 136 -5.31 -12.49 -17.66
N GLU A 137 -5.63 -12.65 -18.94
CA GLU A 137 -6.94 -13.07 -19.42
C GLU A 137 -7.25 -14.52 -19.03
N GLN A 138 -6.34 -15.46 -19.32
CA GLN A 138 -6.51 -16.88 -19.03
C GLN A 138 -6.70 -17.15 -17.54
N TRP A 139 -5.96 -16.44 -16.68
CA TRP A 139 -6.07 -16.60 -15.24
C TRP A 139 -7.21 -15.79 -14.63
N ARG A 140 -7.94 -15.03 -15.45
CA ARG A 140 -9.02 -14.14 -15.06
C ARG A 140 -8.58 -13.22 -13.91
N ILE A 141 -7.42 -12.59 -14.06
CA ILE A 141 -6.81 -11.79 -12.97
C ILE A 141 -7.73 -10.65 -12.55
N GLU A 142 -8.46 -10.04 -13.48
CA GLU A 142 -9.47 -9.03 -13.17
C GLU A 142 -10.55 -9.57 -12.22
N HIS A 143 -11.12 -10.74 -12.53
CA HIS A 143 -12.09 -11.40 -11.66
C HIS A 143 -11.49 -11.76 -10.29
N ARG A 144 -10.23 -12.19 -10.25
CA ARG A 144 -9.55 -12.45 -8.97
C ARG A 144 -9.33 -11.18 -8.15
N ILE A 145 -9.07 -10.04 -8.81
CA ILE A 145 -8.97 -8.75 -8.12
C ILE A 145 -10.32 -8.41 -7.47
N ASP A 146 -11.43 -8.67 -8.17
CA ASP A 146 -12.78 -8.47 -7.61
C ASP A 146 -13.09 -9.45 -6.48
N ASP A 147 -12.71 -10.72 -6.61
CA ASP A 147 -12.84 -11.71 -5.54
C ASP A 147 -12.04 -11.29 -4.30
N PHE A 148 -10.82 -10.78 -4.50
CA PHE A 148 -9.99 -10.24 -3.41
C PHE A 148 -10.58 -8.97 -2.82
N ASP A 149 -11.14 -8.09 -3.64
CA ASP A 149 -11.89 -6.93 -3.19
C ASP A 149 -12.97 -7.42 -2.21
N GLU A 150 -13.85 -8.31 -2.64
CA GLU A 150 -14.93 -8.84 -1.79
C GLU A 150 -14.44 -9.55 -0.51
N GLN A 151 -13.40 -10.39 -0.61
CA GLN A 151 -12.82 -11.09 0.54
C GLN A 151 -12.19 -10.13 1.56
N PHE A 152 -11.47 -9.12 1.08
CA PHE A 152 -10.88 -8.06 1.91
C PHE A 152 -11.83 -6.88 2.11
N ASN A 153 -13.12 -7.17 2.31
CA ASN A 153 -14.09 -6.15 2.66
C ASN A 153 -13.73 -5.48 4.00
N ALA A 154 -14.24 -4.25 4.18
CA ALA A 154 -13.97 -3.45 5.36
C ALA A 154 -14.40 -4.13 6.67
N GLU A 155 -15.42 -4.99 6.64
CA GLU A 155 -15.87 -5.76 7.81
C GLU A 155 -14.87 -6.85 8.21
N PHE A 156 -14.32 -7.57 7.24
CA PHE A 156 -13.27 -8.56 7.46
C PHE A 156 -12.04 -7.90 8.08
N LEU A 157 -11.59 -6.78 7.51
CA LEU A 157 -10.46 -6.02 8.06
C LEU A 157 -10.75 -5.51 9.47
N ARG A 158 -11.98 -5.05 9.75
CA ARG A 158 -12.39 -4.63 11.10
C ARG A 158 -12.39 -5.79 12.08
N LYS A 159 -12.90 -6.97 11.69
CA LYS A 159 -12.87 -8.18 12.51
C LYS A 159 -11.43 -8.61 12.82
N PHE A 160 -10.57 -8.60 11.81
CA PHE A 160 -9.15 -8.90 11.97
C PHE A 160 -8.46 -7.90 12.92
N TRP A 161 -8.65 -6.59 12.69
CA TRP A 161 -8.16 -5.52 13.55
C TRP A 161 -8.59 -5.70 14.99
N ARG A 162 -9.88 -5.95 15.22
CA ARG A 162 -10.42 -6.12 16.58
C ARG A 162 -9.83 -7.32 17.30
N LYS A 163 -9.66 -8.44 16.59
CA LYS A 163 -9.14 -9.68 17.15
C LYS A 163 -7.65 -9.61 17.46
N TYR A 164 -6.85 -9.06 16.54
CA TYR A 164 -5.39 -9.16 16.60
C TYR A 164 -4.66 -7.89 17.02
N VAL A 165 -5.30 -6.72 16.95
CA VAL A 165 -4.62 -5.45 17.26
C VAL A 165 -5.35 -4.71 18.38
N PHE A 166 -6.64 -4.43 18.20
CA PHE A 166 -7.41 -3.63 19.15
C PHE A 166 -7.40 -4.22 20.57
N LYS A 167 -7.56 -5.55 20.69
CA LYS A 167 -7.52 -6.23 22.00
C LYS A 167 -6.21 -5.98 22.73
N TYR A 168 -5.06 -6.11 22.06
CA TYR A 168 -3.76 -5.91 22.68
C TYR A 168 -3.46 -4.43 22.94
N MET A 169 -3.87 -3.53 22.03
CA MET A 169 -3.81 -2.09 22.26
C MET A 169 -4.63 -1.67 23.48
N LEU A 170 -5.81 -2.26 23.68
CA LEU A 170 -6.66 -1.99 24.84
C LEU A 170 -5.94 -2.37 26.14
N TRP A 171 -5.35 -3.56 26.21
CA TRP A 171 -4.54 -3.96 27.37
C TRP A 171 -3.35 -3.03 27.60
N ALA A 172 -2.62 -2.67 26.54
CA ALA A 172 -1.48 -1.75 26.64
C ALA A 172 -1.91 -0.37 27.17
N PHE A 173 -2.98 0.21 26.61
CA PHE A 173 -3.50 1.51 27.05
C PHE A 173 -4.06 1.46 28.47
N LEU A 174 -4.72 0.37 28.87
CA LEU A 174 -5.17 0.20 30.26
C LEU A 174 -4.00 0.25 31.23
N ILE A 175 -2.93 -0.51 30.96
CA ILE A 175 -1.74 -0.55 31.81
C ILE A 175 -1.08 0.83 31.86
N ILE A 176 -0.86 1.46 30.70
CA ILE A 176 -0.22 2.78 30.63
C ILE A 176 -1.04 3.84 31.36
N ASN A 177 -2.36 3.92 31.11
CA ASN A 177 -3.22 4.93 31.75
C ASN A 177 -3.41 4.67 33.24
N PHE A 178 -3.38 3.41 33.68
CA PHE A 178 -3.38 3.06 35.09
C PHE A 178 -2.10 3.56 35.79
N LEU A 179 -0.93 3.32 35.19
CA LEU A 179 0.36 3.82 35.71
C LEU A 179 0.39 5.35 35.76
N ILE A 180 -0.11 6.02 34.72
CA ILE A 180 -0.26 7.49 34.70
C ILE A 180 -1.22 7.94 35.81
N GLY A 181 -2.34 7.23 36.02
CA GLY A 181 -3.28 7.50 37.11
C GLY A 181 -2.64 7.42 38.49
N ILE A 182 -1.82 6.39 38.74
CA ILE A 182 -1.05 6.25 39.99
C ILE A 182 -0.07 7.41 40.14
N ASN A 183 0.70 7.72 39.08
CA ASN A 183 1.66 8.81 39.12
C ASN A 183 0.96 10.15 39.43
N ASN A 184 -0.14 10.45 38.76
CA ASN A 184 -0.93 11.68 39.00
C ASN A 184 -1.47 11.73 40.43
N LEU A 185 -1.90 10.60 40.99
CA LEU A 185 -2.33 10.50 42.38
C LEU A 185 -1.17 10.81 43.36
N ILE A 186 0.03 10.26 43.11
CA ILE A 186 1.22 10.53 43.92
C ILE A 186 1.58 12.02 43.87
N TRP A 187 1.64 12.61 42.68
CA TRP A 187 1.91 14.04 42.52
C TRP A 187 0.88 14.93 43.24
N PHE A 188 -0.40 14.58 43.14
CA PHE A 188 -1.46 15.31 43.81
C PHE A 188 -1.36 15.24 45.34
N LEU A 189 -0.91 14.12 45.90
CA LEU A 189 -0.69 13.97 47.34
C LEU A 189 0.60 14.64 47.83
N ILE A 190 1.58 14.88 46.96
CA ILE A 190 2.82 15.60 47.30
C ILE A 190 2.60 17.11 47.26
N ILE A 191 1.82 17.60 46.29
CA ILE A 191 1.62 19.04 46.04
C ILE A 191 0.43 19.62 46.82
N GLY A 192 -0.62 18.82 47.07
CA GLY A 192 -1.86 19.22 47.75
C GLY A 192 -1.91 18.83 49.21
#